data_AF-A0A167T2D9-F1
#
_entry.id   AF-A0A167T2D9-F1
#
_cell.length_a   1.000
_cell.length_b   1.000
_cell.length_c   1.000
_cell.angle_alpha   90.00
_cell.angle_beta   90.00
_cell.angle_gamma   90.00
#
_symmetry.space_group_name_H-M   'P 1'
#
loop_
_entity.id
_entity.type
_entity.pdbx_description
1 polymer ?
#
loop_
_entity_poly.entity_id
_entity_poly.type
_entity_poly.pdbx_seq_one_letter_code
_entity_poly.pdbx_strand_id
1 'polypeptide(L)'
;MQPWYLSTFAVAEQLYDALHTWSALGSLSITATSLQFFQTFQATAAVGTYAASSSTYTTLTGAIQAYADGFVSIAAQYTPSGGGLAEQFGRADGAPLSALDLTWSYASALTAFDARNGTAFKSWGAKGLSAAAGCQTGPGVVAVTFVVDATTVPGENIYLAGSVASLENWSASSALLLSSANYPEWSITVNVPASTAIQYKYLRINNGAVTWESDPNMQITTPAGGKVTTADTWR
;
A
#
# COMPACT_ATOMS: atom_id res chain seq x y z
N MET A 1 12.51 22.05 -7.70
CA MET A 1 11.98 21.42 -6.47
C MET A 1 12.80 21.89 -5.29
N GLN A 2 12.22 21.90 -4.09
CA GLN A 2 12.91 22.18 -2.84
C GLN A 2 13.28 20.84 -2.17
N PRO A 3 14.36 20.78 -1.37
CA PRO A 3 14.65 19.63 -0.53
C PRO A 3 13.65 19.50 0.63
N TRP A 4 13.45 18.26 1.07
CA TRP A 4 12.55 17.90 2.17
C TRP A 4 13.37 17.32 3.32
N TYR A 5 12.99 17.64 4.55
CA TYR A 5 13.65 17.07 5.73
C TYR A 5 13.54 15.55 5.72
N LEU A 6 12.33 15.02 5.51
CA LEU A 6 12.09 13.57 5.51
C LEU A 6 12.87 12.82 4.42
N SER A 7 13.03 13.41 3.23
CA SER A 7 13.85 12.80 2.18
C SER A 7 15.34 12.80 2.52
N THR A 8 15.81 13.85 3.20
CA THR A 8 17.21 13.96 3.62
C THR A 8 17.53 12.93 4.71
N PHE A 9 16.66 12.77 5.69
CA PHE A 9 16.80 11.74 6.73
C PHE A 9 16.65 10.32 6.18
N ALA A 10 15.71 10.08 5.26
CA ALA A 10 15.50 8.75 4.67
C ALA A 10 16.74 8.24 3.92
N VAL A 11 17.52 9.11 3.26
CA VAL A 11 18.78 8.71 2.64
C VAL A 11 19.80 8.27 3.69
N ALA A 12 19.91 9.00 4.80
CA ALA A 12 20.80 8.61 5.90
C ALA A 12 20.37 7.27 6.51
N GLU A 13 19.08 7.11 6.80
CA GLU A 13 18.48 5.89 7.36
C GLU A 13 18.78 4.66 6.48
N GLN A 14 18.54 4.76 5.16
CA GLN A 14 18.83 3.67 4.23
C GLN A 14 20.31 3.23 4.26
N LEU A 15 21.24 4.18 4.43
CA LEU A 15 22.67 3.87 4.53
C LEU A 15 23.01 3.23 5.89
N TYR A 16 22.42 3.69 6.99
CA TYR A 16 22.59 3.04 8.29
C TYR A 16 22.03 1.61 8.30
N ASP A 17 20.84 1.39 7.74
CA ASP A 17 20.24 0.07 7.63
C ASP A 17 21.09 -0.89 6.80
N ALA A 18 21.71 -0.40 5.72
CA ALA A 18 22.65 -1.18 4.93
C ALA A 18 23.89 -1.58 5.76
N LEU A 19 24.46 -0.65 6.55
CA LEU A 19 25.58 -0.92 7.45
C LEU A 19 25.24 -2.00 8.49
N HIS A 20 24.06 -1.92 9.10
CA HIS A 20 23.59 -2.94 10.05
C HIS A 20 23.38 -4.29 9.39
N THR A 21 22.84 -4.30 8.16
CA THR A 21 22.63 -5.52 7.40
C THR A 21 23.97 -6.20 7.08
N TRP A 22 24.96 -5.47 6.59
CA TRP A 22 26.29 -6.02 6.31
C TRP A 22 27.01 -6.50 7.57
N SER A 23 26.86 -5.76 8.67
CA SER A 23 27.39 -6.17 9.99
C SER A 23 26.77 -7.49 10.44
N ALA A 24 25.44 -7.62 10.37
CA ALA A 24 24.73 -8.85 10.74
C ALA A 24 25.06 -10.04 9.83
N LEU A 25 25.34 -9.80 8.55
CA LEU A 25 25.78 -10.82 7.59
C LEU A 25 27.27 -11.19 7.71
N GLY A 26 28.07 -10.36 8.39
CA GLY A 26 29.53 -10.50 8.46
C GLY A 26 30.24 -10.31 7.11
N SER A 27 29.54 -9.74 6.11
CA SER A 27 30.08 -9.53 4.77
C SER A 27 29.29 -8.49 3.98
N LEU A 28 29.93 -7.95 2.95
CA LEU A 28 29.36 -7.01 1.99
C LEU A 28 29.62 -7.53 0.57
N SER A 29 28.58 -7.63 -0.26
CA SER A 29 28.71 -8.04 -1.65
C SER A 29 28.49 -6.86 -2.59
N ILE A 30 29.43 -6.67 -3.52
CA ILE A 30 29.34 -5.73 -4.63
C ILE A 30 28.97 -6.52 -5.89
N THR A 31 27.88 -6.12 -6.55
CA THR A 31 27.44 -6.69 -7.83
C THR A 31 27.69 -5.72 -8.97
N ALA A 32 27.50 -6.15 -10.22
CA ALA A 32 27.56 -5.26 -11.38
C ALA A 32 26.57 -4.09 -11.26
N THR A 33 25.40 -4.33 -10.67
CA THR A 33 24.36 -3.31 -10.46
C THR A 33 24.78 -2.27 -9.41
N SER A 34 25.44 -2.68 -8.33
CA SER A 34 25.80 -1.78 -7.23
C SER A 34 27.21 -1.17 -7.36
N LEU A 35 27.99 -1.56 -8.37
CA LEU A 35 29.40 -1.20 -8.49
C LEU A 35 29.65 0.32 -8.46
N GLN A 36 28.86 1.10 -9.21
CA GLN A 36 29.05 2.56 -9.28
C GLN A 36 28.83 3.26 -7.93
N PHE A 37 27.88 2.78 -7.13
CA PHE A 37 27.67 3.30 -5.78
C PHE A 37 28.92 3.13 -4.92
N PHE A 38 29.50 1.92 -4.89
CA PHE A 38 30.72 1.68 -4.11
C PHE A 38 31.95 2.42 -4.66
N GLN A 39 32.03 2.63 -5.97
CA GLN A 39 33.10 3.40 -6.59
C GLN A 39 33.09 4.89 -6.22
N THR A 40 31.97 5.41 -5.70
CA THR A 40 31.90 6.76 -5.13
C THR A 40 32.71 6.88 -3.84
N PHE A 41 32.82 5.81 -3.06
CA PHE A 41 33.57 5.77 -1.80
C PHE A 41 34.99 5.25 -1.95
N GLN A 42 35.19 4.33 -2.90
CA GLN A 42 36.49 3.76 -3.21
C GLN A 42 36.55 3.45 -4.71
N ALA A 43 37.23 4.29 -5.50
CA ALA A 43 37.29 4.16 -6.95
C ALA A 43 37.80 2.79 -7.46
N THR A 44 38.60 2.09 -6.66
CA THR A 44 39.13 0.75 -6.95
C THR A 44 38.22 -0.40 -6.49
N ALA A 45 37.02 -0.11 -5.97
CA ALA A 45 36.05 -1.15 -5.63
C ALA A 45 35.69 -2.01 -6.86
N ALA A 46 35.53 -3.31 -6.64
CA ALA A 46 35.27 -4.29 -7.68
C ALA A 46 34.11 -5.22 -7.29
N VAL A 47 33.54 -5.92 -8.28
CA VAL A 47 32.54 -6.96 -8.02
C VAL A 47 33.16 -8.07 -7.19
N GLY A 48 32.48 -8.48 -6.12
CA GLY A 48 33.01 -9.47 -5.18
C GLY A 48 32.26 -9.50 -3.86
N THR A 49 32.64 -10.42 -2.99
CA THR A 49 32.16 -10.47 -1.60
C THR A 49 33.31 -10.25 -0.65
N TYR A 50 33.16 -9.26 0.22
CA TYR A 50 34.18 -8.79 1.15
C TYR A 50 33.76 -9.15 2.57
N ALA A 51 34.54 -10.00 3.23
CA ALA A 51 34.29 -10.36 4.63
C ALA A 51 34.51 -9.16 5.56
N ALA A 52 33.80 -9.12 6.69
CA ALA A 52 33.93 -8.06 7.70
C ALA A 52 35.36 -7.88 8.24
N SER A 53 36.19 -8.91 8.16
CA SER A 53 37.61 -8.89 8.54
C SER A 53 38.54 -8.26 7.48
N SER A 54 38.04 -7.97 6.28
CA SER A 54 38.85 -7.40 5.21
C SER A 54 38.99 -5.89 5.34
N SER A 55 40.14 -5.35 4.94
CA SER A 55 40.36 -3.90 4.92
C SER A 55 39.38 -3.18 3.99
N THR A 56 39.04 -3.78 2.84
CA THR A 56 38.06 -3.22 1.90
C THR A 56 36.69 -3.06 2.52
N TYR A 57 36.22 -4.03 3.31
CA TYR A 57 34.97 -3.91 4.06
C TYR A 57 35.03 -2.70 5.00
N THR A 58 36.05 -2.62 5.85
CA THR A 58 36.20 -1.54 6.84
C THR A 58 36.27 -0.16 6.17
N THR A 59 37.02 -0.02 5.08
CA THR A 59 37.13 1.24 4.33
C THR A 59 35.78 1.66 3.75
N LEU A 60 35.07 0.75 3.08
CA LEU A 60 33.78 1.05 2.46
C LEU A 60 32.72 1.40 3.50
N THR A 61 32.57 0.59 4.56
CA THR A 61 31.56 0.84 5.58
C THR A 61 31.82 2.13 6.34
N GLY A 62 33.09 2.45 6.65
CA GLY A 62 33.46 3.71 7.29
C GLY A 62 33.15 4.93 6.42
N ALA A 63 33.47 4.87 5.12
CA ALA A 63 33.16 5.96 4.19
C ALA A 63 31.64 6.14 3.98
N ILE A 64 30.89 5.05 3.91
CA ILE A 64 29.42 5.08 3.79
C ILE A 64 28.78 5.66 5.05
N GLN A 65 29.27 5.30 6.24
CA GLN A 65 28.78 5.89 7.49
C GLN A 65 29.04 7.40 7.54
N ALA A 66 30.24 7.85 7.17
CA ALA A 66 30.57 9.27 7.11
C ALA A 66 29.68 10.02 6.09
N TYR A 67 29.33 9.37 4.98
CA TYR A 67 28.40 9.94 4.00
C TYR A 67 26.97 10.05 4.54
N ALA A 68 26.48 9.03 5.26
CA ALA A 68 25.19 9.06 5.95
C ALA A 68 25.13 10.17 7.02
N ASP A 69 26.20 10.31 7.82
CA ASP A 69 26.37 11.39 8.80
C ASP A 69 26.31 12.78 8.15
N GLY A 70 26.78 12.89 6.90
CA GLY A 70 26.69 14.12 6.09
C GLY A 70 25.24 14.55 5.81
N PHE A 71 24.33 13.62 5.50
CA PHE A 71 22.91 13.95 5.29
C PHE A 71 22.25 14.44 6.59
N VAL A 72 22.53 13.79 7.71
CA VAL A 72 22.05 14.24 9.02
C VAL A 72 22.59 15.64 9.34
N SER A 73 23.85 15.90 9.02
CA SER A 73 24.49 17.20 9.21
C SER A 73 23.84 18.30 8.35
N ILE A 74 23.46 17.99 7.11
CA ILE A 74 22.72 18.92 6.23
C ILE A 74 21.35 19.25 6.82
N ALA A 75 20.60 18.23 7.27
CA ALA A 75 19.30 18.46 7.90
C ALA A 75 19.43 19.31 9.19
N ALA A 76 20.47 19.04 9.99
CA ALA A 76 20.78 19.82 11.19
C ALA A 76 21.17 21.27 10.86
N GLN A 77 21.95 21.50 9.81
CA GLN A 77 22.36 22.83 9.36
C GLN A 77 21.16 23.74 9.05
N TYR A 78 20.10 23.19 8.47
CA TYR A 78 18.91 23.94 8.08
C TYR A 78 17.78 23.90 9.10
N THR A 79 17.92 23.11 10.17
CA THR A 79 16.98 23.12 11.30
C THR A 79 17.13 24.43 12.09
N PRO A 80 16.05 25.21 12.28
CA PRO A 80 16.08 26.42 13.09
C PRO A 80 16.47 26.15 14.54
N SER A 81 16.94 27.17 15.26
CA SER A 81 17.32 27.05 16.68
C SER A 81 16.21 26.54 17.60
N GLY A 82 14.94 26.71 17.21
CA GLY A 82 13.78 26.15 17.91
C GLY A 82 13.57 24.66 17.70
N GLY A 83 14.35 23.99 16.85
CA GLY A 83 14.22 22.56 16.53
C GLY A 83 13.07 22.21 15.58
N GLY A 84 12.38 23.22 15.04
CA GLY A 84 11.20 23.04 14.19
C GLY A 84 11.52 22.36 12.87
N LEU A 85 10.90 21.21 12.59
CA LEU A 85 11.05 20.50 11.31
C LEU A 85 9.82 20.71 10.43
N ALA A 86 9.94 21.62 9.46
CA ALA A 86 8.93 21.81 8.42
C ALA A 86 8.92 20.65 7.41
N GLU A 87 8.04 20.71 6.41
CA GLU A 87 8.05 19.79 5.28
C GLU A 87 9.33 19.98 4.44
N GLN A 88 9.70 21.24 4.16
CA GLN A 88 10.77 21.60 3.21
C GLN A 88 11.73 22.62 3.81
N PHE A 89 12.94 22.69 3.26
CA PHE A 89 13.87 23.80 3.46
C PHE A 89 14.28 24.40 2.12
N GLY A 90 14.58 25.70 2.11
CA GLY A 90 14.79 26.45 0.88
C GLY A 90 16.05 26.00 0.15
N ARG A 91 15.95 25.70 -1.15
CA ARG A 91 17.12 25.24 -1.94
C ARG A 91 18.27 26.25 -2.02
N ALA A 92 17.96 27.54 -1.83
CA ALA A 92 18.91 28.65 -2.02
C ALA A 92 19.39 29.23 -0.70
N ASP A 93 18.52 29.29 0.30
CA ASP A 93 18.73 29.98 1.58
C ASP A 93 18.57 29.07 2.80
N GLY A 94 18.11 27.82 2.61
CA GLY A 94 17.85 26.89 3.70
C GLY A 94 16.63 27.23 4.55
N ALA A 95 15.84 28.26 4.20
CA ALA A 95 14.74 28.72 5.03
C ALA A 95 13.62 27.67 5.10
N PRO A 96 13.07 27.34 6.28
CA PRO A 96 11.92 26.44 6.38
C PRO A 96 10.71 26.99 5.61
N LEU A 97 10.02 26.13 4.87
CA LEU A 97 8.83 26.51 4.10
C LEU A 97 7.83 25.34 4.00
N SER A 98 6.64 25.65 3.47
CA SER A 98 5.47 24.75 3.44
C SER A 98 4.93 24.44 4.85
N ALA A 99 4.34 23.27 5.09
CA ALA A 99 3.79 22.89 6.38
C ALA A 99 4.87 22.93 7.48
N LEU A 100 4.66 23.78 8.49
CA LEU A 100 5.49 23.81 9.69
C LEU A 100 5.15 22.61 10.58
N ASP A 101 6.14 22.18 11.37
CA ASP A 101 5.99 21.08 12.33
C ASP A 101 5.37 19.82 11.74
N LEU A 102 5.81 19.43 10.55
CA LEU A 102 5.27 18.26 9.86
C LEU A 102 5.61 17.00 10.66
N THR A 103 4.58 16.30 11.14
CA THR A 103 4.72 15.08 11.94
C THR A 103 5.64 14.05 11.29
N TRP A 104 5.60 13.93 9.96
CA TRP A 104 6.46 12.99 9.23
C TRP A 104 7.94 13.41 9.22
N SER A 105 8.25 14.71 9.16
CA SER A 105 9.63 15.18 9.28
C SER A 105 10.22 14.81 10.65
N TYR A 106 9.46 14.95 11.73
CA TYR A 106 9.89 14.49 13.06
C TYR A 106 10.07 12.98 13.13
N ALA A 107 9.11 12.21 12.61
CA ALA A 107 9.21 10.75 12.59
C ALA A 107 10.44 10.26 11.78
N SER A 108 10.74 10.90 10.66
CA SER A 108 11.92 10.58 9.83
C SER A 108 13.24 10.89 10.53
N ALA A 109 13.32 11.94 11.34
CA ALA A 109 14.50 12.23 12.14
C ALA A 109 14.72 11.15 13.21
N LEU A 110 13.66 10.78 13.94
CA LEU A 110 13.72 9.73 14.97
C LEU A 110 14.17 8.39 14.40
N THR A 111 13.58 7.96 13.29
CA THR A 111 13.92 6.69 12.62
C THR A 111 15.35 6.68 12.08
N ALA A 112 15.81 7.77 11.45
CA ALA A 112 17.21 7.90 11.05
C ALA A 112 18.19 7.89 12.25
N PHE A 113 17.83 8.48 13.39
CA PHE A 113 18.65 8.46 14.60
C PHE A 113 18.68 7.09 15.27
N ASP A 114 17.55 6.40 15.30
CA ASP A 114 17.45 5.00 15.76
C ASP A 114 18.30 4.09 14.89
N ALA A 115 18.20 4.22 13.56
CA ALA A 115 19.05 3.49 12.63
C ALA A 115 20.52 3.82 12.87
N ARG A 116 20.91 5.09 13.04
CA ARG A 116 22.30 5.47 13.35
C ARG A 116 22.83 4.83 14.65
N ASN A 117 21.98 4.72 15.67
CA ASN A 117 22.34 4.14 16.96
C ASN A 117 22.33 2.59 16.98
N GLY A 118 21.90 1.94 15.89
CA GLY A 118 21.79 0.48 15.83
C GLY A 118 20.60 -0.07 16.60
N THR A 119 19.53 0.73 16.76
CA THR A 119 18.28 0.26 17.35
C THR A 119 17.69 -0.85 16.47
N ALA A 120 17.59 -2.07 17.03
CA ALA A 120 17.02 -3.21 16.33
C ALA A 120 15.50 -3.29 16.52
N PHE A 121 14.75 -3.29 15.42
CA PHE A 121 13.30 -3.53 15.43
C PHE A 121 12.97 -5.02 15.23
N LYS A 122 11.74 -5.41 15.57
CA LYS A 122 11.25 -6.77 15.34
C LYS A 122 11.25 -7.07 13.83
N SER A 123 11.77 -8.24 13.47
CA SER A 123 11.67 -8.72 12.09
C SER A 123 10.21 -8.91 11.69
N TRP A 124 9.88 -8.49 10.48
CA TRP A 124 8.57 -8.72 9.86
C TRP A 124 8.52 -10.01 9.01
N GLY A 125 9.58 -10.83 9.02
CA GLY A 125 9.58 -12.15 8.38
C GLY A 125 10.14 -12.20 6.95
N ALA A 126 10.83 -11.15 6.49
CA ALA A 126 11.37 -11.03 5.14
C ALA A 126 12.17 -12.26 4.65
N LYS A 127 12.97 -12.86 5.54
CA LYS A 127 13.86 -14.01 5.24
C LYS A 127 13.12 -15.22 4.68
N GLY A 128 11.84 -15.40 5.04
CA GLY A 128 11.02 -16.53 4.59
C GLY A 128 10.27 -16.27 3.28
N LEU A 129 10.39 -15.08 2.70
CA LEU A 129 9.64 -14.70 1.52
C LEU A 129 10.39 -15.08 0.25
N SER A 130 9.65 -15.65 -0.71
CA SER A 130 10.11 -15.89 -2.07
C SER A 130 9.07 -15.33 -3.03
N ALA A 131 9.53 -14.60 -4.05
CA ALA A 131 8.65 -14.23 -5.15
C ALA A 131 8.14 -15.50 -5.85
N ALA A 132 6.84 -15.56 -6.15
CA ALA A 132 6.29 -16.64 -6.96
C ALA A 132 6.92 -16.62 -8.36
N ALA A 133 7.04 -17.79 -9.00
CA ALA A 133 7.64 -17.94 -10.34
C ALA A 133 6.88 -17.21 -11.46
N GLY A 134 5.68 -16.68 -11.16
CA GLY A 134 4.94 -15.79 -12.03
C GLY A 134 3.86 -15.03 -11.25
N CYS A 135 3.47 -13.86 -11.76
CA CYS A 135 2.28 -13.17 -11.28
C CYS A 135 1.05 -13.88 -11.84
N GLN A 136 0.26 -14.53 -10.99
CA GLN A 136 -1.05 -15.02 -11.36
C GLN A 136 -2.04 -13.85 -11.29
N THR A 137 -2.63 -13.45 -12.41
CA THR A 137 -3.88 -12.67 -12.35
C THR A 137 -4.98 -13.64 -11.94
N GLY A 138 -5.61 -13.45 -10.78
CA GLY A 138 -6.88 -14.13 -10.51
C GLY A 138 -7.88 -13.88 -11.65
N PRO A 139 -8.96 -14.69 -11.79
CA PRO A 139 -10.02 -14.34 -12.72
C PRO A 139 -10.41 -12.90 -12.41
N GLY A 140 -10.30 -12.01 -13.40
CA GLY A 140 -10.53 -10.59 -13.21
C GLY A 140 -11.90 -10.37 -12.56
N VAL A 141 -12.08 -9.25 -11.86
CA VAL A 141 -13.40 -8.86 -11.37
C VAL A 141 -13.98 -7.79 -12.29
N VAL A 142 -15.30 -7.84 -12.48
CA VAL A 142 -16.08 -6.82 -13.17
C VAL A 142 -17.00 -6.15 -12.15
N ALA A 143 -17.05 -4.82 -12.18
CA ALA A 143 -18.02 -4.07 -11.38
C ALA A 143 -19.39 -4.17 -12.05
N VAL A 144 -20.34 -4.83 -11.38
CA VAL A 144 -21.73 -4.90 -11.82
C VAL A 144 -22.59 -4.03 -10.91
N THR A 145 -23.26 -3.05 -11.50
CA THR A 145 -24.30 -2.26 -10.81
C THR A 145 -25.63 -2.96 -11.00
N PHE A 146 -26.14 -3.55 -9.93
CA PHE A 146 -27.47 -4.13 -9.88
C PHE A 146 -28.46 -3.04 -9.56
N VAL A 147 -29.50 -2.92 -10.38
CA VAL A 147 -30.55 -1.89 -10.23
C VAL A 147 -31.91 -2.58 -10.30
N VAL A 148 -32.77 -2.30 -9.32
CA VAL A 148 -34.14 -2.82 -9.29
C VAL A 148 -35.14 -1.72 -8.96
N ASP A 149 -36.19 -1.62 -9.75
CA ASP A 149 -37.37 -0.83 -9.39
C ASP A 149 -38.23 -1.63 -8.39
N ALA A 150 -38.32 -1.12 -7.16
CA ALA A 150 -39.05 -1.77 -6.07
C ALA A 150 -39.68 -0.74 -5.14
N THR A 151 -41.01 -0.63 -5.19
CA THR A 151 -41.77 0.18 -4.22
C THR A 151 -41.85 -0.53 -2.87
N THR A 152 -41.51 0.18 -1.80
CA THR A 152 -41.49 -0.32 -0.42
C THR A 152 -42.38 0.50 0.51
N VAL A 153 -42.72 -0.07 1.67
CA VAL A 153 -43.32 0.68 2.79
C VAL A 153 -42.27 1.01 3.86
N PRO A 154 -42.53 1.98 4.76
CA PRO A 154 -41.57 2.34 5.80
C PRO A 154 -41.13 1.12 6.63
N GLY A 155 -39.81 0.95 6.78
CA GLY A 155 -39.19 -0.17 7.50
C GLY A 155 -38.69 -1.31 6.61
N GLU A 156 -39.08 -1.34 5.34
CA GLU A 156 -38.58 -2.32 4.38
C GLU A 156 -37.29 -1.84 3.69
N ASN A 157 -36.36 -2.77 3.48
CA ASN A 157 -35.15 -2.55 2.70
C ASN A 157 -35.00 -3.64 1.63
N ILE A 158 -34.36 -3.29 0.52
CA ILE A 158 -34.05 -4.22 -0.58
C ILE A 158 -32.60 -4.69 -0.47
N TYR A 159 -32.39 -5.98 -0.66
CA TYR A 159 -31.10 -6.66 -0.59
C TYR A 159 -30.87 -7.52 -1.84
N LEU A 160 -29.62 -7.94 -2.05
CA LEU A 160 -29.19 -8.80 -3.15
C LEU A 160 -28.42 -10.01 -2.62
N ALA A 161 -28.71 -11.19 -3.15
CA ALA A 161 -27.90 -12.40 -2.95
C ALA A 161 -27.83 -13.21 -4.25
N GLY A 162 -26.84 -14.08 -4.39
CA GLY A 162 -26.62 -14.83 -5.63
C GLY A 162 -25.59 -15.96 -5.51
N SER A 163 -25.25 -16.54 -6.66
CA SER A 163 -24.55 -17.82 -6.76
C SER A 163 -23.03 -17.78 -6.56
N VAL A 164 -22.45 -16.59 -6.40
CA VAL A 164 -21.00 -16.40 -6.22
C VAL A 164 -20.70 -15.84 -4.83
N ALA A 165 -19.47 -16.05 -4.35
CA ALA A 165 -19.07 -15.62 -3.01
C ALA A 165 -19.22 -14.10 -2.79
N SER A 166 -18.95 -13.28 -3.82
CA SER A 166 -19.18 -11.83 -3.77
C SER A 166 -20.66 -11.42 -3.73
N LEU A 167 -21.57 -12.37 -3.98
CA LEU A 167 -23.02 -12.24 -3.80
C LEU A 167 -23.52 -13.20 -2.71
N GLU A 168 -22.66 -13.56 -1.77
CA GLU A 168 -23.04 -14.22 -0.51
C GLU A 168 -23.57 -15.66 -0.66
N ASN A 169 -23.37 -16.33 -1.80
CA ASN A 169 -23.75 -17.73 -2.02
C ASN A 169 -25.19 -18.05 -1.56
N TRP A 170 -26.16 -17.21 -1.94
CA TRP A 170 -27.59 -17.30 -1.57
C TRP A 170 -27.92 -17.13 -0.07
N SER A 171 -26.98 -16.63 0.73
CA SER A 171 -27.22 -16.33 2.15
C SER A 171 -28.11 -15.08 2.31
N ALA A 172 -29.35 -15.29 2.78
CA ALA A 172 -30.23 -14.18 3.15
C ALA A 172 -29.72 -13.40 4.38
N SER A 173 -29.00 -14.08 5.30
CA SER A 173 -28.48 -13.47 6.53
C SER A 173 -27.34 -12.49 6.30
N SER A 174 -26.61 -12.64 5.20
CA SER A 174 -25.51 -11.75 4.82
C SER A 174 -25.78 -11.00 3.51
N ALA A 175 -27.02 -11.04 2.99
CA ALA A 175 -27.39 -10.41 1.74
C ALA A 175 -27.03 -8.91 1.72
N LEU A 176 -26.69 -8.42 0.54
CA LEU A 176 -26.10 -7.10 0.36
C LEU A 176 -27.19 -6.04 0.30
N LEU A 177 -27.16 -5.04 1.18
CA LEU A 177 -28.13 -3.94 1.23
C LEU A 177 -27.98 -3.00 0.02
N LEU A 178 -29.08 -2.71 -0.68
CA LEU A 178 -29.11 -1.73 -1.75
C LEU A 178 -29.35 -0.31 -1.21
N SER A 179 -28.85 0.69 -1.94
CA SER A 179 -29.11 2.11 -1.69
C SER A 179 -30.43 2.55 -2.33
N SER A 180 -31.24 3.31 -1.58
CA SER A 180 -32.49 3.91 -2.03
C SER A 180 -32.34 5.36 -2.52
N ALA A 181 -31.14 5.80 -2.86
CA ALA A 181 -30.86 7.21 -3.19
C ALA A 181 -31.70 7.75 -4.36
N ASN A 182 -32.16 6.87 -5.26
CA ASN A 182 -32.96 7.22 -6.45
C ASN A 182 -34.39 6.63 -6.39
N TYR A 183 -34.94 6.44 -5.19
CA TYR A 183 -36.23 5.77 -4.97
C TYR A 183 -37.34 6.19 -5.98
N PRO A 184 -38.10 5.26 -6.60
CA PRO A 184 -38.24 3.83 -6.26
C PRO A 184 -37.13 2.90 -6.79
N GLU A 185 -36.09 3.45 -7.41
CA GLU A 185 -34.93 2.69 -7.85
C GLU A 185 -33.99 2.39 -6.66
N TRP A 186 -33.64 1.11 -6.51
CA TRP A 186 -32.64 0.63 -5.56
C TRP A 186 -31.43 0.13 -6.32
N SER A 187 -30.22 0.44 -5.84
CA SER A 187 -28.99 -0.01 -6.51
C SER A 187 -27.83 -0.35 -5.60
N ILE A 188 -26.94 -1.22 -6.10
CA ILE A 188 -25.63 -1.54 -5.50
C ILE A 188 -24.63 -1.89 -6.60
N THR A 189 -23.38 -1.46 -6.46
CA THR A 189 -22.27 -1.92 -7.32
C THR A 189 -21.43 -2.95 -6.57
N VAL A 190 -21.27 -4.14 -7.17
CA VAL A 190 -20.50 -5.25 -6.59
C VAL A 190 -19.44 -5.71 -7.59
N ASN A 191 -18.22 -5.95 -7.10
CA ASN A 191 -17.18 -6.61 -7.88
C ASN A 191 -17.43 -8.12 -7.87
N VAL A 192 -17.76 -8.67 -9.04
CA VAL A 192 -18.06 -10.10 -9.24
C VAL A 192 -17.06 -10.72 -10.23
N PRO A 193 -16.89 -12.06 -10.26
CA PRO A 193 -16.00 -12.70 -11.21
C PRO A 193 -16.32 -12.36 -12.68
N ALA A 194 -15.30 -12.04 -13.48
CA ALA A 194 -15.39 -11.82 -14.92
C ALA A 194 -15.66 -13.12 -15.69
N SER A 195 -16.20 -13.02 -16.90
CA SER A 195 -16.48 -14.16 -17.80
C SER A 195 -17.25 -15.30 -17.12
N THR A 196 -18.15 -14.97 -16.18
CA THR A 196 -18.82 -15.94 -15.32
C THR A 196 -20.33 -15.78 -15.42
N ALA A 197 -21.04 -16.90 -15.57
CA ALA A 197 -22.50 -16.93 -15.46
C ALA A 197 -22.88 -16.88 -13.96
N ILE A 198 -23.63 -15.84 -13.59
CA ILE A 198 -24.04 -15.55 -12.23
C ILE A 198 -25.57 -15.55 -12.19
N GLN A 199 -26.12 -16.22 -11.18
CA GLN A 199 -27.52 -16.10 -10.82
C GLN A 199 -27.65 -15.25 -9.56
N TYR A 200 -28.73 -14.48 -9.46
CA TYR A 200 -28.99 -13.64 -8.31
C TYR A 200 -30.49 -13.45 -8.11
N LYS A 201 -30.85 -12.98 -6.90
CA LYS A 201 -32.18 -12.49 -6.59
C LYS A 201 -32.16 -11.31 -5.65
N TYR A 202 -33.20 -10.49 -5.76
CA TYR A 202 -33.51 -9.46 -4.79
C TYR A 202 -34.33 -10.03 -3.61
N LEU A 203 -34.07 -9.50 -2.42
CA LEU A 203 -34.80 -9.81 -1.19
C LEU A 203 -35.35 -8.53 -0.61
N ARG A 204 -36.53 -8.63 0.00
CA ARG A 204 -37.11 -7.59 0.83
C ARG A 204 -37.06 -8.05 2.26
N ILE A 205 -36.46 -7.25 3.13
CA ILE A 205 -36.40 -7.54 4.56
C ILE A 205 -37.13 -6.46 5.34
N ASN A 206 -38.09 -6.89 6.16
CA ASN A 206 -38.87 -6.03 7.05
C ASN A 206 -38.81 -6.59 8.47
N ASN A 207 -38.14 -5.89 9.39
CA ASN A 207 -37.96 -6.34 10.78
C ASN A 207 -37.51 -7.81 10.92
N GLY A 208 -36.63 -8.26 10.01
CA GLY A 208 -36.09 -9.62 9.99
C GLY A 208 -36.92 -10.65 9.22
N ALA A 209 -38.15 -10.33 8.79
CA ALA A 209 -38.90 -11.18 7.86
C ALA A 209 -38.34 -11.03 6.45
N VAL A 210 -37.94 -12.15 5.83
CA VAL A 210 -37.30 -12.19 4.51
C VAL A 210 -38.30 -12.65 3.46
N THR A 211 -38.49 -11.84 2.43
CA THR A 211 -39.27 -12.16 1.23
C THR A 211 -38.38 -12.12 0.01
N TRP A 212 -38.22 -13.23 -0.69
CA TRP A 212 -37.52 -13.29 -1.98
C TRP A 212 -38.45 -12.88 -3.12
N GLU A 213 -37.88 -12.33 -4.19
CA GLU A 213 -38.63 -12.19 -5.45
C GLU A 213 -39.05 -13.56 -6.02
N SER A 214 -40.11 -13.54 -6.83
CA SER A 214 -40.66 -14.76 -7.45
C SER A 214 -39.68 -15.42 -8.43
N ASP A 215 -39.87 -16.72 -8.68
CA ASP A 215 -39.08 -17.46 -9.67
C ASP A 215 -39.41 -17.03 -11.12
N PRO A 216 -38.46 -17.15 -12.06
CA PRO A 216 -37.11 -17.72 -11.92
C PRO A 216 -36.07 -16.71 -11.41
N ASN A 217 -34.92 -17.23 -10.93
CA ASN A 217 -33.72 -16.43 -10.61
C ASN A 217 -33.33 -15.50 -11.79
N MET A 218 -32.85 -14.30 -11.48
CA MET A 218 -32.20 -13.44 -12.46
C MET A 218 -30.84 -14.03 -12.85
N GLN A 219 -30.37 -13.75 -14.07
CA GLN A 219 -29.10 -14.27 -14.57
C GLN A 219 -28.34 -13.22 -15.39
N ILE A 220 -27.02 -13.16 -15.22
CA ILE A 220 -26.10 -12.37 -16.03
C ILE A 220 -24.84 -13.18 -16.33
N THR A 221 -24.28 -13.04 -17.52
CA THR A 221 -22.90 -13.46 -17.81
C THR A 221 -22.02 -12.23 -17.86
N THR A 222 -21.06 -12.14 -16.94
CA THR A 222 -20.16 -10.98 -16.85
C THR A 222 -19.18 -10.97 -18.04
N PRO A 223 -18.80 -9.79 -18.56
CA PRO A 223 -17.77 -9.68 -19.59
C PRO A 223 -16.39 -10.03 -19.01
N ALA A 224 -15.36 -10.07 -19.87
CA ALA A 224 -13.98 -10.29 -19.44
C ALA A 224 -13.38 -9.11 -18.64
N GLY A 225 -14.02 -7.93 -18.66
CA GLY A 225 -13.58 -6.72 -17.97
C GLY A 225 -14.57 -5.57 -18.14
N GLY A 226 -14.32 -4.45 -17.46
CA GLY A 226 -15.13 -3.23 -17.55
C GLY A 226 -16.20 -3.11 -16.48
N LYS A 227 -17.33 -2.50 -16.83
CA LYS A 227 -18.48 -2.29 -15.94
C LYS A 227 -19.76 -2.71 -16.66
N VAL A 228 -20.72 -3.25 -15.92
CA VAL A 228 -22.05 -3.60 -16.44
C VAL A 228 -23.11 -3.08 -15.47
N THR A 229 -24.26 -2.71 -16.01
CA THR A 229 -25.44 -2.34 -15.21
C THR A 229 -26.60 -3.25 -15.60
N THR A 230 -27.28 -3.84 -14.62
CA THR A 230 -28.59 -4.49 -14.83
C THR A 230 -29.68 -3.47 -14.56
N ALA A 231 -30.88 -3.71 -15.11
CA ALA A 231 -32.04 -2.86 -14.88
C ALA A 231 -33.26 -3.78 -14.77
N ASP A 232 -33.63 -4.07 -13.53
CA ASP A 232 -34.64 -5.06 -13.17
C ASP A 232 -35.88 -4.39 -12.58
N THR A 233 -36.98 -5.12 -12.53
CA THR A 233 -38.19 -4.73 -11.82
C THR A 233 -38.56 -5.86 -10.88
N TRP A 234 -38.90 -5.51 -9.63
CA TRP A 234 -39.27 -6.48 -8.61
C TRP A 234 -40.41 -7.39 -9.09
N ARG A 235 -40.30 -8.71 -8.84
CA ARG A 235 -41.26 -9.74 -9.24
C ARG A 235 -41.93 -10.44 -8.06
#